data_AF-A0A1I2V7Q0-F1
#
_entry.id   AF-A0A1I2V7Q0-F1
#
_cell.length_a   1.000
_cell.length_b   1.000
_cell.length_c   1.000
_cell.angle_alpha   90.00
_cell.angle_beta   90.00
_cell.angle_gamma   90.00
#
_symmetry.space_group_name_H-M   'P 1'
#
loop_
_entity.id
_entity.type
_entity.pdbx_description
1 polymer ?
#
loop_
_entity_poly.entity_id
_entity_poly.type
_entity_poly.pdbx_seq_one_letter_code
_entity_poly.pdbx_strand_id
1 'polypeptide(L)' 'MPKQNLSDFEQGYYYAQRRHTALLLKKSPESILELAMVFFLFTGDTAELARGMGTYYQELGMERMETFKACYQSKQHY' A
#
# COMPACT_ATOMS: atom_id res chain seq x y z
N MET A 1 -19.77 -20.65 -8.71
CA MET A 1 -19.46 -19.24 -8.38
C MET A 1 -18.81 -18.62 -9.60
N PRO A 2 -19.30 -17.51 -10.15
CA PRO A 2 -18.63 -16.89 -11.30
C PRO A 2 -17.27 -16.42 -10.82
N LYS A 3 -16.19 -16.91 -11.43
CA LYS A 3 -14.86 -16.32 -11.26
C LYS A 3 -14.99 -14.89 -11.79
N GLN A 4 -15.13 -13.92 -10.91
CA GLN A 4 -14.89 -12.52 -11.28
C GLN A 4 -13.45 -12.49 -11.78
N ASN A 5 -13.29 -12.31 -13.09
CA ASN A 5 -11.97 -12.13 -13.69
C ASN A 5 -11.48 -10.76 -13.22
N LEU A 6 -10.80 -10.76 -12.08
CA LEU A 6 -10.10 -9.59 -11.57
C LEU A 6 -9.03 -9.19 -12.59
N SER A 7 -8.94 -7.90 -12.90
CA SER A 7 -7.83 -7.34 -13.65
C SER A 7 -6.51 -7.61 -12.94
N ASP A 8 -5.39 -7.62 -13.68
CA ASP A 8 -4.06 -7.83 -13.09
C ASP A 8 -3.76 -6.80 -11.98
N PHE A 9 -4.26 -5.57 -12.16
CA PHE A 9 -4.24 -4.54 -11.13
C PHE A 9 -4.97 -4.97 -9.85
N GLU A 10 -6.24 -5.35 -9.95
CA GLU A 10 -7.04 -5.78 -8.78
C GLU A 10 -6.43 -7.00 -8.11
N GLN A 11 -5.90 -7.95 -8.88
CA GLN A 11 -5.20 -9.11 -8.35
C GLN A 11 -3.98 -8.68 -7.52
N GLY A 12 -3.16 -7.79 -8.05
CA GLY A 12 -2.01 -7.23 -7.32
C GLY A 12 -2.43 -6.51 -6.04
N TYR A 13 -3.45 -5.66 -6.11
CA TYR A 13 -3.96 -4.90 -4.98
C TYR A 13 -4.46 -5.82 -3.86
N TYR A 14 -5.38 -6.75 -4.17
CA TYR A 14 -5.95 -7.65 -3.17
C TYR A 14 -4.92 -8.64 -2.64
N TYR A 15 -3.96 -9.06 -3.46
CA TYR A 15 -2.86 -9.90 -3.01
C TYR A 15 -2.02 -9.17 -1.95
N ALA A 16 -1.59 -7.94 -2.24
CA ALA A 16 -0.83 -7.11 -1.31
C ALA A 16 -1.61 -6.85 -0.01
N GLN A 17 -2.89 -6.53 -0.11
CA GLN A 17 -3.77 -6.31 1.04
C GLN A 17 -3.91 -7.56 1.92
N ARG A 18 -4.04 -8.75 1.33
CA ARG A 18 -4.22 -9.97 2.14
C ARG A 18 -2.92 -10.48 2.74
N ARG A 19 -1.82 -10.34 2.01
CA ARG A 19 -0.55 -11.01 2.36
C ARG A 19 0.43 -10.09 3.08
N HIS A 20 0.50 -8.81 2.72
CA HIS A 20 1.58 -7.92 3.15
C HIS A 20 1.17 -6.94 4.26
N THR A 21 -0.13 -6.69 4.47
CA THR A 21 -0.62 -5.75 5.51
C THR A 21 0.00 -5.99 6.88
N ALA A 22 -0.04 -7.22 7.38
CA ALA A 22 0.51 -7.54 8.71
C ALA A 22 2.03 -7.29 8.82
N LEU A 23 2.76 -7.38 7.71
CA LEU A 23 4.19 -7.09 7.65
C LEU A 23 4.43 -5.57 7.54
N LEU A 24 3.68 -4.88 6.69
CA LEU A 24 3.82 -3.45 6.44
C LEU A 24 3.42 -2.61 7.66
N LEU A 25 2.45 -3.05 8.45
CA LEU A 25 2.07 -2.40 9.71
C LEU A 25 3.23 -2.31 10.73
N LYS A 26 4.26 -3.14 10.60
CA LYS A 26 5.46 -3.10 11.44
C LYS A 26 6.55 -2.15 10.92
N LYS A 27 6.36 -1.57 9.73
CA LYS A 27 7.29 -0.61 9.11
C LYS A 27 6.84 0.82 9.36
N SER A 28 7.75 1.77 9.21
CA SER A 28 7.40 3.18 9.25
C SER A 28 6.61 3.56 7.98
N PRO A 29 5.72 4.57 8.05
CA PRO A 29 4.98 5.06 6.89
C PRO A 29 5.89 5.40 5.71
N GLU A 30 7.05 6.01 5.97
CA GLU A 30 8.03 6.40 4.97
C GLU A 30 8.57 5.18 4.21
N SER A 31 8.96 4.12 4.92
CA SER A 31 9.46 2.89 4.28
C SER A 31 8.39 2.18 3.46
N ILE A 32 7.12 2.29 3.83
CA ILE A 32 6.01 1.74 3.05
C ILE A 32 5.84 2.55 1.75
N LEU A 33 5.95 3.88 1.81
CA LEU A 33 5.89 4.75 0.64
C LEU A 33 7.09 4.55 -0.30
N GLU A 34 8.29 4.37 0.25
CA GLU A 34 9.47 4.01 -0.54
C GLU A 34 9.27 2.68 -1.29
N LEU A 35 8.70 1.68 -0.62
CA LEU A 35 8.36 0.41 -1.25
C LEU A 35 7.32 0.60 -2.37
N ALA A 36 6.30 1.43 -2.15
CA ALA A 36 5.31 1.74 -3.19
C ALA A 36 5.96 2.30 -4.46
N MET A 37 6.91 3.23 -4.32
CA MET A 37 7.63 3.82 -5.46
C MET A 37 8.39 2.76 -6.26
N VAL A 38 9.05 1.80 -5.60
CA VAL A 38 9.76 0.71 -6.30
C VAL A 38 8.82 -0.11 -7.18
N PHE A 39 7.60 -0.37 -6.69
CA PHE A 39 6.60 -1.11 -7.46
C PHE A 39 6.03 -0.33 -8.65
N PHE A 40 5.98 1.01 -8.57
CA PHE A 40 5.59 1.84 -9.72
C PHE A 40 6.67 1.96 -10.79
N LEU A 41 7.94 1.77 -10.43
CA LEU A 41 9.05 1.73 -11.38
C LEU A 41 9.12 0.40 -12.15
N PHE A 42 8.32 -0.59 -11.78
CA PHE A 42 8.31 -1.89 -12.44
C PHE A 42 7.71 -1.79 -13.86
N THR A 43 8.39 -2.41 -14.83
CA THR A 43 8.00 -2.42 -16.25
C THR A 43 7.91 -3.85 -16.77
N GLY A 44 7.13 -4.09 -17.82
CA GLY A 44 6.96 -5.39 -18.46
C GLY A 44 5.58 -5.99 -18.24
N ASP A 45 5.43 -7.29 -18.52
CA ASP A 45 4.12 -7.96 -18.55
C ASP A 45 3.40 -7.97 -17.20
N THR A 46 4.14 -7.87 -16.10
CA THR A 46 3.57 -7.79 -14.74
C THR A 46 3.45 -6.37 -14.21
N ALA A 47 3.59 -5.35 -15.06
CA ALA A 47 3.56 -3.94 -14.63
C ALA A 47 2.21 -3.55 -14.01
N GLU A 48 1.09 -4.01 -14.56
CA GLU A 48 -0.24 -3.71 -14.00
C GLU A 48 -0.45 -4.37 -12.63
N LEU A 49 0.03 -5.60 -12.46
CA LEU A 49 0.01 -6.30 -11.18
C LEU A 49 0.90 -5.60 -10.14
N ALA A 50 2.10 -5.19 -10.53
CA ALA A 50 3.00 -4.43 -9.68
C ALA A 50 2.39 -3.07 -9.28
N ARG A 51 1.72 -2.38 -10.21
CA ARG A 51 0.98 -1.14 -9.93
C ARG A 51 -0.12 -1.36 -8.90
N GLY A 52 -0.90 -2.44 -9.00
CA GLY A 52 -1.91 -2.79 -8.01
C GLY A 52 -1.33 -2.94 -6.60
N MET A 53 -0.21 -3.66 -6.48
CA MET A 53 0.51 -3.80 -5.22
C MET A 53 1.05 -2.46 -4.71
N GLY A 54 1.65 -1.66 -5.59
CA GLY A 54 2.19 -0.33 -5.29
C GLY A 54 1.13 0.64 -4.80
N THR A 55 -0.05 0.68 -5.44
CA THR A 55 -1.19 1.50 -5.01
C THR A 55 -1.63 1.14 -3.60
N TYR A 56 -1.76 -0.15 -3.28
CA TYR A 56 -2.10 -0.57 -1.92
C TYR A 56 -1.06 -0.09 -0.89
N TYR A 57 0.24 -0.21 -1.20
CA TYR A 57 1.30 0.28 -0.31
C TYR A 57 1.25 1.78 -0.13
N GLN A 58 1.00 2.53 -1.21
CA GLN A 58 0.88 3.97 -1.16
C GLN A 58 -0.27 4.41 -0.24
N GLU A 59 -1.45 3.83 -0.42
CA GLU A 59 -2.62 4.10 0.42
C GLU A 59 -2.35 3.81 1.90
N LEU A 60 -1.80 2.62 2.20
CA LEU A 60 -1.44 2.25 3.57
C LEU A 60 -0.38 3.19 4.17
N GLY A 61 0.61 3.59 3.39
CA GLY A 61 1.64 4.53 3.82
C GLY A 61 1.05 5.91 4.14
N MET A 62 0.19 6.44 3.28
CA MET A 62 -0.48 7.74 3.47
C MET A 62 -1.42 7.73 4.67
N GLU A 63 -2.28 6.72 4.80
CA GLU A 63 -3.21 6.56 5.93
C GLU A 63 -2.47 6.59 7.28
N ARG A 64 -1.34 5.88 7.36
CA ARG A 64 -0.54 5.83 8.59
C ARG A 64 0.19 7.13 8.85
N MET A 65 0.63 7.84 7.81
CA MET A 65 1.27 9.15 7.93
C MET A 65 0.28 10.22 8.40
N GLU A 66 -0.97 10.18 7.93
CA GLU A 66 -2.07 11.04 8.40
C GLU A 66 -2.46 10.74 9.85
N THR A 67 -2.58 9.45 10.20
CA THR A 67 -2.86 9.02 11.58
C THR A 67 -1.78 9.47 12.55
N PHE A 68 -0.51 9.40 12.13
CA PHE A 68 0.62 9.87 12.95
C PHE A 68 0.58 11.38 13.18
N LYS A 69 0.26 12.17 12.13
CA LYS A 69 0.09 13.63 12.25
C LYS A 69 -1.06 14.00 13.19
N ALA A 70 -2.20 13.32 13.09
CA ALA A 70 -3.35 13.55 13.97
C ALA A 70 -3.04 13.25 15.44
N CYS A 71 -2.31 12.16 15.73
CA CYS A 71 -1.87 11.80 17.08
C CYS A 71 -0.85 12.79 17.67
N TYR A 72 0.01 13.36 16.83
CA TYR A 72 1.00 14.34 17.27
C TYR A 72 0.36 15.68 17.60
N GLN A 73 -0.60 16.14 16.81
CA GLN A 73 -1.33 17.39 17.04
C GLN A 73 -2.18 17.35 18.30
N SER A 74 -2.79 16.22 18.66
CA SER A 74 -3.58 16.09 19.89
C SER A 74 -2.72 16.13 21.16
N LYS A 75 -1.42 15.83 21.08
CA LYS A 75 -0.48 15.88 22.21
C LYS A 75 0.17 17.23 22.46
N GLN A 76 0.10 18.17 21.51
CA GLN A 76 0.65 19.53 21.68
C GLN A 76 -0.34 20.51 22.33
N HIS A 77 -1.59 20.08 22.56
CA HIS A 77 -2.65 20.89 23.16
C HIS A 77 -2.95 20.56 24.64
N TYR A 78 -2.05 19.86 25.33
CA TYR A 78 -2.13 19.59 26.77
C TYR A 78 -0.96 20.21 27.53
#